data_AF-A0A8D0ESX9-F1
#
_entry.id   AF-A0A8D0ESX9-F1
#
_cell.length_a   1.000
_cell.length_b   1.000
_cell.length_c   1.000
_cell.angle_alpha   90.00
_cell.angle_beta   90.00
_cell.angle_gamma   90.00
#
_symmetry.space_group_name_H-M   'P 1'
#
loop_
_entity.id
_entity.type
_entity.pdbx_description
1 polymer ?
#
loop_
_entity_poly.entity_id
_entity_poly.type
_entity_poly.pdbx_seq_one_letter_code
_entity_poly.pdbx_strand_id
1 'polypeptide(L)'
;MRWNPKVLRIAIIGAPNAGKSTLSNQLLGRKVFPVSKKVHTTRCKARGVVTDEDTQLCVWLTHLHMSFRHKLDEAMLTDPWDSVKHADLVLVLVDVSDHWTRNSLSSEVLKCLSQFPQIPSVLVLNKQYLLMQAKPGPWEFHSGVLTSQSPQEICNNIIREKILEYLPLEVPYGVIQVTEMWEEGPSGELLIAQNLLVPRKSHMRMLIGRGGKVISRIAQEAGQDLMNVFLCDVRLKLKVEWLK
;
A
#
# COMPACT_ATOMS: atom_id res chain seq x y z
N MET A 1 29.52 -6.63 -3.60
CA MET A 1 28.23 -7.25 -3.97
C MET A 1 28.05 -7.09 -5.47
N ARG A 2 27.80 -8.17 -6.21
CA ARG A 2 27.37 -8.05 -7.61
C ARG A 2 25.90 -7.63 -7.58
N TRP A 3 25.61 -6.42 -8.02
CA TRP A 3 24.24 -5.95 -8.20
C TRP A 3 23.59 -6.84 -9.27
N ASN A 4 22.52 -7.56 -8.91
CA ASN A 4 21.78 -8.40 -9.86
C ASN A 4 20.42 -7.74 -10.14
N PRO A 5 20.37 -6.73 -11.02
CA PRO A 5 19.16 -5.94 -11.24
C PRO A 5 18.04 -6.81 -11.81
N LYS A 6 16.87 -6.75 -11.17
CA LYS A 6 15.65 -7.44 -11.61
C LYS A 6 14.69 -6.42 -12.22
N VAL A 7 14.02 -6.79 -13.31
CA VAL A 7 13.00 -5.94 -13.94
C VAL A 7 11.75 -6.76 -14.16
N LEU A 8 10.59 -6.22 -13.77
CA LEU A 8 9.29 -6.79 -14.08
C LEU A 8 8.43 -5.76 -14.81
N ARG A 9 7.94 -6.12 -15.99
CA ARG A 9 7.10 -5.28 -16.83
C ARG A 9 5.65 -5.73 -16.72
N ILE A 10 4.80 -4.83 -16.24
CA ILE A 10 3.41 -5.12 -15.90
C ILE A 10 2.50 -4.32 -16.82
N ALA A 11 1.65 -4.98 -17.59
CA ALA A 11 0.58 -4.33 -18.35
C ALA A 11 -0.74 -4.42 -17.57
N ILE A 12 -1.40 -3.28 -17.35
CA ILE A 12 -2.75 -3.25 -16.74
C ILE A 12 -3.79 -3.05 -17.83
N ILE A 13 -4.68 -4.03 -17.96
CA ILE A 13 -5.83 -4.04 -18.88
C ILE A 13 -7.14 -4.08 -18.09
N GLY A 14 -8.25 -3.67 -18.70
CA GLY A 14 -9.56 -3.58 -18.06
C GLY A 14 -10.44 -2.50 -18.68
N ALA A 15 -11.76 -2.62 -18.53
CA ALA A 15 -12.74 -1.70 -19.12
C ALA A 15 -12.45 -0.22 -18.76
N PRO A 16 -12.92 0.75 -19.57
CA PRO A 16 -12.84 2.16 -19.20
C PRO A 16 -13.39 2.38 -17.79
N ASN A 17 -12.75 3.27 -17.01
CA ASN A 17 -13.09 3.54 -15.61
C ASN A 17 -12.95 2.36 -14.61
N ALA A 18 -12.45 1.19 -15.01
CA ALA A 18 -12.26 0.05 -14.10
C ALA A 18 -11.29 0.30 -12.90
N GLY A 19 -10.70 1.48 -12.79
CA GLY A 19 -9.75 1.84 -11.72
C GLY A 19 -8.27 1.67 -12.08
N LYS A 20 -7.93 1.45 -13.36
CA LYS A 20 -6.55 1.13 -13.80
C LYS A 20 -5.52 2.16 -13.33
N SER A 21 -5.79 3.45 -13.53
CA SER A 21 -4.91 4.55 -13.11
C SER A 21 -4.83 4.67 -11.58
N THR A 22 -5.90 4.35 -10.86
CA THR A 22 -5.92 4.32 -9.39
C THR A 22 -5.01 3.23 -8.86
N LEU A 23 -5.17 1.99 -9.35
CA LEU A 23 -4.31 0.85 -9.00
C LEU A 23 -2.85 1.13 -9.36
N SER A 24 -2.60 1.72 -10.53
CA SER A 24 -1.24 2.05 -10.96
C SER A 24 -0.57 3.08 -10.04
N ASN A 25 -1.29 4.12 -9.62
CA ASN A 25 -0.76 5.11 -8.68
C ASN A 25 -0.45 4.51 -7.31
N GLN A 26 -1.28 3.56 -6.85
CA GLN A 26 -1.02 2.83 -5.61
C GLN A 26 0.24 1.96 -5.73
N LEU A 27 0.40 1.21 -6.83
CA LEU A 27 1.61 0.41 -7.08
C LEU A 27 2.88 1.26 -7.17
N LEU A 28 2.77 2.50 -7.67
CA LEU A 28 3.91 3.42 -7.76
C LEU A 28 4.19 4.19 -6.45
N GLY A 29 3.33 4.06 -5.43
CA GLY A 29 3.41 4.82 -4.18
C GLY A 29 3.22 6.33 -4.33
N ARG A 30 2.80 6.81 -5.51
CA ARG A 30 2.67 8.24 -5.82
C ARG A 30 1.70 8.48 -6.98
N LYS A 31 1.12 9.68 -7.03
CA LYS A 31 0.17 10.07 -8.08
C LYS A 31 0.91 10.44 -9.37
N VAL A 32 1.04 9.49 -10.30
CA VAL A 32 1.68 9.67 -11.62
C VAL A 32 0.66 9.79 -12.74
N PHE A 33 -0.40 8.98 -12.69
CA PHE A 33 -1.42 8.92 -13.72
C PHE A 33 -2.66 9.72 -13.33
N PRO A 34 -3.31 10.40 -14.30
CA PRO A 34 -4.56 11.09 -14.06
C PRO A 34 -5.69 10.10 -13.74
N VAL A 35 -6.50 10.44 -12.73
CA VAL A 35 -7.69 9.69 -12.31
C VAL A 35 -8.90 10.62 -12.44
N SER A 36 -9.95 10.18 -13.15
CA SER A 36 -11.23 10.88 -13.25
C SER A 36 -12.36 9.87 -13.49
N LYS A 37 -13.59 10.29 -13.21
CA LYS A 37 -14.82 9.56 -13.54
C LYS A 37 -15.21 9.70 -15.02
N LYS A 38 -14.60 10.64 -15.76
CA LYS A 38 -14.83 10.84 -17.20
C LYS A 38 -14.12 9.75 -18.01
N VAL A 39 -14.80 9.21 -19.02
CA VAL A 39 -14.21 8.25 -19.97
C VAL A 39 -13.07 8.94 -20.74
N HIS A 40 -12.01 8.19 -21.11
CA HIS A 40 -10.80 8.70 -21.79
C HIS A 40 -9.87 9.60 -20.95
N THR A 41 -9.68 9.26 -19.67
CA THR A 41 -8.73 9.94 -18.76
C THR A 41 -7.28 9.88 -19.18
N THR A 42 -6.87 8.71 -19.67
CA THR A 42 -5.51 8.50 -20.13
C THR A 42 -5.58 8.78 -21.64
N ARG A 43 -4.79 9.72 -22.18
CA ARG A 43 -4.79 10.09 -23.61
C ARG A 43 -3.48 9.76 -24.34
N CYS A 44 -2.46 9.27 -23.62
CA CYS A 44 -1.15 8.91 -24.15
C CYS A 44 -0.67 7.59 -23.51
N LYS A 45 0.26 6.87 -24.17
CA LYS A 45 1.02 5.79 -23.53
C LYS A 45 1.78 6.38 -22.35
N ALA A 46 1.46 5.93 -21.14
CA ALA A 46 2.08 6.43 -19.93
C ALA A 46 2.74 5.25 -19.21
N ARG A 47 4.03 5.39 -18.91
CA ARG A 47 4.84 4.38 -18.22
C ARG A 47 5.15 4.87 -16.81
N GLY A 48 4.75 4.08 -15.84
CA GLY A 48 5.11 4.22 -14.44
C GLY A 48 6.35 3.40 -14.16
N VAL A 49 7.27 3.96 -13.38
CA VAL A 49 8.43 3.20 -12.89
C VAL A 49 8.54 3.42 -11.39
N VAL A 50 8.67 2.32 -10.67
CA VAL A 50 9.06 2.29 -9.26
C VAL A 50 10.24 1.34 -9.12
N THR A 51 11.24 1.74 -8.35
CA THR A 51 12.43 0.95 -8.07
C THR A 51 12.47 0.72 -6.57
N ASP A 52 12.58 -0.53 -6.18
CA ASP A 52 12.71 -1.01 -4.81
C ASP A 52 13.97 -1.86 -4.72
N GLU A 53 14.97 -1.38 -3.98
CA GLU A 53 16.31 -1.97 -3.88
C GLU A 53 16.95 -2.36 -5.24
N ASP A 54 17.05 -3.66 -5.54
CA ASP A 54 17.62 -4.23 -6.76
C ASP A 54 16.58 -4.49 -7.87
N THR A 55 15.32 -4.16 -7.62
CA THR A 55 14.18 -4.55 -8.44
C THR A 55 13.43 -3.33 -8.98
N GLN A 56 13.14 -3.34 -10.29
CA GLN A 56 12.41 -2.27 -10.95
C GLN A 56 11.09 -2.78 -11.53
N LEU A 57 9.99 -2.18 -11.11
CA LEU A 57 8.66 -2.45 -11.66
C LEU A 57 8.31 -1.36 -12.69
N CYS A 58 8.06 -1.80 -13.92
CA CYS A 58 7.61 -0.93 -15.01
C CYS A 58 6.13 -1.19 -15.28
N VAL A 59 5.27 -0.23 -14.94
CA VAL A 59 3.81 -0.34 -15.11
C VAL A 59 3.37 0.39 -16.37
N TRP A 60 2.72 -0.33 -17.28
CA TRP A 60 2.09 0.24 -18.48
C TRP A 60 0.58 0.22 -18.38
N LEU A 61 -0.02 1.39 -18.63
CA LEU A 61 -1.47 1.51 -18.75
C LEU A 61 -1.91 1.23 -20.18
N THR A 62 -2.85 0.30 -20.32
CA THR A 62 -3.48 0.02 -21.60
C THR A 62 -4.79 0.77 -21.75
N HIS A 63 -4.95 1.44 -22.89
CA HIS A 63 -6.22 2.04 -23.29
C HIS A 63 -7.05 0.99 -24.00
N LEU A 64 -8.06 0.47 -23.33
CA LEU A 64 -9.11 -0.28 -24.02
C LEU A 64 -10.02 0.73 -24.72
N HIS A 65 -9.86 0.80 -26.04
CA HIS A 65 -10.74 1.57 -26.91
C HIS A 65 -12.11 0.89 -26.92
N MET A 66 -13.14 1.58 -26.46
CA MET A 66 -14.52 1.23 -26.79
C MET A 66 -14.90 2.00 -28.06
N SER A 67 -15.31 1.27 -29.09
CA SER A 67 -15.78 1.82 -30.35
C SER A 67 -17.02 2.69 -30.13
N PHE A 68 -16.86 4.00 -29.94
CA PHE A 68 -17.96 4.95 -30.05
C PHE A 68 -18.03 5.50 -31.49
N ARG A 69 -19.25 5.66 -31.99
CA ARG A 69 -19.64 6.03 -33.37
C ARG A 69 -19.25 7.46 -33.79
N HIS A 70 -18.23 8.07 -33.21
CA HIS A 70 -17.80 9.42 -33.56
C HIS A 70 -16.33 9.43 -33.98
N LYS A 71 -16.07 10.02 -35.17
CA LYS A 71 -14.74 10.23 -35.76
C LYS A 71 -13.83 10.93 -34.75
N LEU A 72 -12.93 10.18 -34.11
CA LEU A 72 -11.75 10.71 -33.44
C LEU A 72 -10.55 10.46 -34.36
N ASP A 73 -9.61 11.42 -34.36
CA ASP A 73 -8.44 11.46 -35.25
C ASP A 73 -7.69 10.12 -35.33
N GLU A 74 -7.49 9.64 -36.56
CA GLU A 74 -6.75 8.40 -36.89
C GLU A 74 -5.30 8.40 -36.36
N ALA A 75 -4.74 9.59 -36.06
CA ALA A 75 -3.41 9.76 -35.47
C ALA A 75 -3.26 9.26 -34.02
N MET A 76 -4.36 8.95 -33.32
CA MET A 76 -4.33 8.37 -31.96
C MET A 76 -4.30 6.84 -31.91
N LEU A 77 -4.36 6.17 -33.06
CA LEU A 77 -4.40 4.71 -33.17
C LEU A 77 -3.01 4.08 -33.00
N THR A 78 -2.48 4.14 -31.77
CA THR A 78 -1.45 3.17 -31.38
C THR A 78 -2.11 1.83 -31.08
N ASP A 79 -1.45 0.72 -31.44
CA ASP A 79 -1.93 -0.64 -31.13
C ASP A 79 -2.32 -0.72 -29.65
N PRO A 80 -3.61 -0.98 -29.33
CA PRO A 80 -4.07 -1.07 -27.94
C PRO A 80 -3.34 -2.17 -27.17
N TRP A 81 -2.67 -3.11 -27.85
CA TRP A 81 -1.94 -4.21 -27.22
C TRP A 81 -0.44 -4.00 -27.11
N ASP A 82 0.08 -2.84 -27.53
CA ASP A 82 1.51 -2.54 -27.47
C ASP A 82 2.09 -2.69 -26.06
N SER A 83 1.34 -2.25 -25.06
CA SER A 83 1.68 -2.43 -23.64
C SER A 83 1.81 -3.89 -23.24
N VAL A 84 0.99 -4.78 -23.83
CA VAL A 84 0.95 -6.21 -23.50
C VAL A 84 2.07 -6.97 -24.20
N LYS A 85 2.43 -6.60 -25.44
CA LYS A 85 3.50 -7.23 -26.23
C LYS A 85 4.85 -7.30 -25.51
N HIS A 86 5.12 -6.33 -24.64
CA HIS A 86 6.39 -6.21 -23.93
C HIS A 86 6.31 -6.62 -22.46
N ALA A 87 5.14 -7.05 -21.99
CA ALA A 87 4.87 -7.33 -20.59
C ALA A 87 5.32 -8.73 -20.18
N ASP A 88 5.88 -8.82 -18.98
CA ASP A 88 6.18 -10.09 -18.32
C ASP A 88 4.96 -10.60 -17.54
N LEU A 89 4.02 -9.70 -17.19
CA LEU A 89 2.79 -9.99 -16.44
C LEU A 89 1.64 -9.08 -16.90
N VAL A 90 0.43 -9.63 -17.05
CA VAL A 90 -0.79 -8.87 -17.33
C VAL A 90 -1.69 -8.83 -16.09
N LEU A 91 -2.10 -7.65 -15.66
CA LEU A 91 -3.14 -7.46 -14.65
C LEU A 91 -4.46 -7.12 -15.34
N VAL A 92 -5.46 -7.99 -15.15
CA VAL A 92 -6.81 -7.82 -15.68
C VAL A 92 -7.67 -7.21 -14.59
N LEU A 93 -7.92 -5.91 -14.67
CA LEU A 93 -8.73 -5.19 -13.70
C LEU A 93 -10.19 -5.18 -14.12
N VAL A 94 -11.05 -5.71 -13.24
CA VAL A 94 -12.50 -5.69 -13.42
C VAL A 94 -13.11 -4.85 -12.30
N ASP A 95 -13.82 -3.80 -12.68
CA ASP A 95 -14.71 -3.12 -11.75
C ASP A 95 -16.01 -3.88 -11.69
N VAL A 96 -16.12 -4.66 -10.63
CA VAL A 96 -17.23 -5.57 -10.44
C VAL A 96 -18.49 -4.80 -10.01
N SER A 97 -18.37 -3.53 -9.57
CA SER A 97 -19.52 -2.67 -9.30
C SER A 97 -20.34 -2.34 -10.54
N ASP A 98 -19.70 -2.40 -11.70
CA ASP A 98 -20.34 -2.08 -12.96
C ASP A 98 -21.19 -3.27 -13.40
N HIS A 99 -22.50 -3.14 -13.20
CA HIS A 99 -23.53 -4.09 -13.65
C HIS A 99 -23.39 -4.56 -15.11
N TRP A 100 -22.79 -3.77 -16.01
CA TRP A 100 -22.58 -4.14 -17.41
C TRP A 100 -21.38 -5.07 -17.61
N THR A 101 -20.30 -4.89 -16.84
CA THR A 101 -19.02 -5.59 -17.04
C THR A 101 -18.71 -6.62 -15.95
N ARG A 102 -19.53 -6.70 -14.89
CA ARG A 102 -19.32 -7.61 -13.74
C ARG A 102 -19.43 -9.11 -14.04
N ASN A 103 -20.23 -9.49 -15.04
CA ASN A 103 -20.55 -10.89 -15.33
C ASN A 103 -19.70 -11.48 -16.46
N SER A 104 -18.91 -10.66 -17.16
CA SER A 104 -18.10 -11.10 -18.29
C SER A 104 -16.97 -10.11 -18.56
N LEU A 105 -15.78 -10.63 -18.88
CA LEU A 105 -14.71 -9.80 -19.42
C LEU A 105 -15.13 -9.21 -20.77
N SER A 106 -14.67 -7.99 -21.07
CA SER A 106 -14.96 -7.36 -22.36
C SER A 106 -14.35 -8.19 -23.50
N SER A 107 -14.98 -8.14 -24.68
CA SER A 107 -14.52 -8.90 -25.84
C SER A 107 -13.08 -8.59 -26.23
N GLU A 108 -12.64 -7.36 -25.99
CA GLU A 108 -11.30 -6.87 -26.24
C GLU A 108 -10.30 -7.46 -25.24
N VAL A 109 -10.65 -7.53 -23.94
CA VAL A 109 -9.82 -8.19 -22.92
C VAL A 109 -9.67 -9.67 -23.27
N LEU A 110 -10.75 -10.35 -23.65
CA LEU A 110 -10.70 -11.76 -24.05
C LEU A 110 -9.83 -11.96 -25.31
N LYS A 111 -9.98 -11.10 -26.32
CA LYS A 111 -9.12 -11.11 -27.53
C LYS A 111 -7.65 -10.96 -27.17
N CYS A 112 -7.32 -10.02 -26.30
CA CYS A 112 -5.96 -9.81 -25.82
C CYS A 112 -5.39 -11.05 -25.12
N LEU A 113 -6.13 -11.62 -24.17
CA LEU A 113 -5.69 -12.82 -23.45
C LEU A 113 -5.52 -14.01 -24.40
N SER A 114 -6.40 -14.16 -25.40
CA SER A 114 -6.28 -15.22 -26.41
C SER A 114 -5.11 -15.03 -27.37
N GLN A 115 -4.69 -13.77 -27.60
CA GLN A 115 -3.58 -13.43 -28.49
C GLN A 115 -2.21 -13.57 -27.81
N PHE A 116 -2.17 -13.44 -26.48
CA PHE A 116 -0.94 -13.54 -25.68
C PHE A 116 -1.04 -14.62 -24.58
N PRO A 117 -1.36 -15.89 -24.90
CA PRO A 117 -1.57 -16.95 -23.91
C PRO A 117 -0.30 -17.33 -23.13
N GLN A 118 0.89 -16.97 -23.65
CA GLN A 118 2.19 -17.22 -23.03
C GLN A 118 2.52 -16.27 -21.88
N ILE A 119 1.83 -15.12 -21.78
CA ILE A 119 2.09 -14.13 -20.74
C ILE A 119 1.18 -14.44 -19.55
N PRO A 120 1.71 -14.62 -18.34
CA PRO A 120 0.88 -14.87 -17.17
C PRO A 120 -0.08 -13.69 -16.94
N SER A 121 -1.33 -14.01 -16.60
CA SER A 121 -2.38 -13.01 -16.36
C SER A 121 -3.02 -13.21 -14.98
N VAL A 122 -3.21 -12.12 -14.23
CA VAL A 122 -3.85 -12.12 -12.91
C VAL A 122 -5.13 -11.28 -12.96
N LEU A 123 -6.25 -11.86 -12.52
CA LEU A 123 -7.52 -11.14 -12.39
C LEU A 123 -7.56 -10.37 -11.07
N VAL A 124 -7.77 -9.05 -11.15
CA VAL A 124 -7.87 -8.15 -10.01
C VAL A 124 -9.31 -7.65 -9.93
N LEU A 125 -10.00 -7.98 -8.83
CA LEU A 125 -11.36 -7.52 -8.55
C LEU A 125 -11.32 -6.29 -7.63
N ASN A 126 -11.93 -5.20 -8.05
CA ASN A 126 -11.94 -3.94 -7.28
C ASN A 126 -12.73 -4.07 -5.95
N LYS A 127 -12.39 -3.26 -4.93
CA LYS A 127 -12.97 -3.23 -3.56
C LYS A 127 -14.50 -3.31 -3.54
N GLN A 128 -15.16 -2.72 -4.54
CA GLN A 128 -16.62 -2.68 -4.60
C GLN A 128 -17.28 -4.06 -4.76
N TYR A 129 -16.58 -5.07 -5.29
CA TYR A 129 -17.12 -6.44 -5.36
C TYR A 129 -17.37 -7.05 -3.99
N LEU A 130 -16.40 -6.89 -3.09
CA LEU A 130 -16.48 -7.37 -1.73
C LEU A 130 -17.69 -6.73 -1.03
N LEU A 131 -17.96 -5.46 -1.33
CA LEU A 131 -19.15 -4.75 -0.85
C LEU A 131 -20.46 -5.32 -1.44
N MET A 132 -20.48 -5.77 -2.70
CA MET A 132 -21.67 -6.40 -3.30
C MET A 132 -21.92 -7.83 -2.83
N GLN A 133 -20.88 -8.56 -2.42
CA GLN A 133 -21.00 -9.90 -1.83
C GLN A 133 -21.38 -9.85 -0.36
N ALA A 134 -21.32 -8.67 0.27
CA ALA A 134 -21.74 -8.48 1.65
C ALA A 134 -23.22 -8.86 1.78
N LYS A 135 -23.51 -9.78 2.70
CA LYS A 135 -24.89 -10.17 3.02
C LYS A 135 -25.51 -9.13 3.96
N PRO A 136 -26.83 -8.90 3.91
CA PRO A 136 -27.50 -8.07 4.89
C PRO A 136 -27.24 -8.61 6.31
N GLY A 137 -26.81 -7.75 7.22
CA GLY A 137 -26.50 -8.09 8.60
C GLY A 137 -26.15 -6.84 9.41
N PRO A 138 -26.20 -6.92 10.75
CA PRO A 138 -25.70 -5.84 11.59
C PRO A 138 -24.22 -5.63 11.29
N TRP A 139 -23.79 -4.37 11.20
CA TRP A 139 -22.37 -4.09 11.10
C TRP A 139 -21.67 -4.58 12.37
N GLU A 140 -20.60 -5.37 12.20
CA GLU A 140 -19.77 -5.84 13.33
C GLU A 140 -19.06 -4.66 14.03
N PHE A 141 -18.79 -3.58 13.29
CA PHE A 141 -18.12 -2.38 13.78
C PHE A 141 -18.74 -1.12 13.17
N HIS A 142 -18.60 0.04 13.83
CA HIS A 142 -19.06 1.33 13.32
C HIS A 142 -18.33 1.73 12.02
N SER A 143 -18.95 2.50 11.10
CA SER A 143 -18.38 2.86 9.77
C SER A 143 -17.01 3.53 9.82
N GLY A 144 -16.67 4.18 10.93
CA GLY A 144 -15.39 4.86 11.14
C GLY A 144 -14.28 3.97 11.71
N VAL A 145 -14.57 2.71 12.05
CA VAL A 145 -13.59 1.78 12.63
C VAL A 145 -12.66 1.28 11.52
N LEU A 146 -11.40 1.71 11.57
CA LEU A 146 -10.36 1.25 10.64
C LEU A 146 -9.76 -0.11 11.05
N THR A 147 -9.75 -0.41 12.34
CA THR A 147 -9.21 -1.64 12.93
C THR A 147 -9.91 -1.92 14.25
N SER A 148 -10.06 -3.19 14.61
CA SER A 148 -10.57 -3.61 15.93
C SER A 148 -9.53 -3.45 17.04
N GLN A 149 -8.30 -3.09 16.70
CA GLN A 149 -7.23 -2.85 17.67
C GLN A 149 -7.46 -1.53 18.40
N SER A 150 -7.22 -1.54 19.71
CA SER A 150 -7.17 -0.33 20.51
C SER A 150 -6.00 0.58 20.08
N PRO A 151 -6.09 1.90 20.27
CA PRO A 151 -4.98 2.82 20.01
C PRO A 151 -3.67 2.42 20.71
N GLN A 152 -3.77 1.85 21.92
CA GLN A 152 -2.63 1.36 22.69
C GLN A 152 -1.97 0.14 22.01
N GLU A 153 -2.76 -0.79 21.48
CA GLU A 153 -2.23 -1.94 20.72
C GLU A 153 -1.53 -1.50 19.43
N ILE A 154 -2.11 -0.54 18.71
CA ILE A 154 -1.49 0.07 17.52
C ILE A 154 -0.14 0.69 17.90
N CYS A 155 -0.10 1.48 18.99
CA CYS A 155 1.12 2.07 19.52
C CYS A 155 2.18 1.03 19.87
N ASN A 156 1.78 -0.01 20.60
CA ASN A 156 2.68 -1.12 20.97
C ASN A 156 3.25 -1.82 19.73
N ASN A 157 2.43 -2.05 18.70
CA ASN A 157 2.85 -2.70 17.46
C ASN A 157 3.84 -1.85 16.67
N ILE A 158 3.58 -0.54 16.54
CA ILE A 158 4.49 0.38 15.85
C ILE A 158 5.84 0.46 16.57
N ILE A 159 5.82 0.61 17.90
CA ILE A 159 7.07 0.62 18.69
C ILE A 159 7.80 -0.74 18.56
N ARG A 160 7.06 -1.86 18.59
CA ARG A 160 7.62 -3.20 18.45
C ARG A 160 8.30 -3.40 17.10
N GLU A 161 7.70 -2.91 16.02
CA GLU A 161 8.28 -2.95 14.67
C GLU A 161 9.66 -2.28 14.66
N LYS A 162 9.77 -1.06 15.21
CA LYS A 162 11.06 -0.34 15.26
C LYS A 162 12.07 -1.06 16.16
N ILE A 163 11.65 -1.60 17.30
CA ILE A 163 12.54 -2.39 18.17
C ILE A 163 13.10 -3.61 17.43
N LEU A 164 12.27 -4.30 16.62
CA LEU A 164 12.69 -5.44 15.79
C LEU A 164 13.68 -5.03 14.69
N GLU A 165 13.52 -3.83 14.13
CA GLU A 165 14.40 -3.30 13.10
C GLU A 165 15.79 -2.93 13.65
N TYR A 166 15.84 -2.31 14.84
CA TYR A 166 17.07 -1.73 15.38
C TYR A 166 17.86 -2.65 16.33
N LEU A 167 17.24 -3.67 16.93
CA LEU A 167 17.94 -4.56 17.87
C LEU A 167 18.22 -5.94 17.26
N PRO A 168 19.45 -6.47 17.45
CA PRO A 168 19.84 -7.74 16.87
C PRO A 168 19.39 -8.94 17.71
N LEU A 169 19.43 -10.12 17.08
CA LEU A 169 19.27 -11.43 17.70
C LEU A 169 17.95 -11.57 18.47
N GLU A 170 17.96 -12.20 19.64
CA GLU A 170 16.76 -12.42 20.46
C GLU A 170 16.34 -11.20 21.31
N VAL A 171 17.11 -10.10 21.29
CA VAL A 171 16.89 -8.95 22.19
C VAL A 171 15.48 -8.32 22.04
N PRO A 172 14.95 -8.06 20.82
CA PRO A 172 13.61 -7.49 20.64
C PRO A 172 12.50 -8.26 21.38
N TYR A 173 12.60 -9.59 21.40
CA TYR A 173 11.53 -10.45 21.92
C TYR A 173 11.42 -10.41 23.44
N GLY A 174 12.49 -10.01 24.12
CA GLY A 174 12.50 -9.83 25.57
C GLY A 174 11.98 -8.48 26.05
N VAL A 175 11.65 -7.54 25.14
CA VAL A 175 11.17 -6.20 25.53
C VAL A 175 9.67 -6.26 25.84
N ILE A 176 9.31 -5.91 27.06
CA ILE A 176 7.91 -5.76 27.50
C ILE A 176 7.56 -4.28 27.46
N GLN A 177 6.43 -3.92 26.84
CA GLN A 177 5.96 -2.54 26.75
C GLN A 177 4.84 -2.29 27.75
N VAL A 178 4.94 -1.20 28.50
CA VAL A 178 3.94 -0.78 29.48
C VAL A 178 3.61 0.69 29.24
N THR A 179 2.35 0.99 28.94
CA THR A 179 1.88 2.37 28.80
C THR A 179 1.85 3.02 30.19
N GLU A 180 2.71 4.01 30.42
CA GLU A 180 2.73 4.82 31.64
C GLU A 180 1.76 6.00 31.55
N MET A 181 1.57 6.56 30.35
CA MET A 181 0.73 7.73 30.15
C MET A 181 0.10 7.71 28.75
N TRP A 182 -1.17 8.08 28.69
CA TRP A 182 -1.94 8.24 27.47
C TRP A 182 -2.99 9.33 27.67
N GLU A 183 -2.65 10.57 27.31
CA GLU A 183 -3.47 11.74 27.59
C GLU A 183 -3.58 12.65 26.37
N GLU A 184 -4.72 13.32 26.24
CA GLU A 184 -4.88 14.39 25.26
C GLU A 184 -4.34 15.69 25.87
N GLY A 185 -3.40 16.30 25.17
CA GLY A 185 -2.79 17.57 25.52
C GLY A 185 -3.74 18.73 25.28
N PRO A 186 -3.41 19.91 25.83
CA PRO A 186 -4.26 21.10 25.75
C PRO A 186 -4.48 21.63 24.33
N SER A 187 -3.66 21.22 23.35
CA SER A 187 -3.79 21.62 21.94
C SER A 187 -4.38 20.51 21.07
N GLY A 188 -4.90 19.43 21.67
CA GLY A 188 -5.39 18.24 20.97
C GLY A 188 -4.28 17.28 20.54
N GLU A 189 -3.03 17.49 20.99
CA GLU A 189 -1.94 16.55 20.74
C GLU A 189 -2.06 15.31 21.63
N LEU A 190 -1.70 14.14 21.15
CA LEU A 190 -1.68 12.93 21.96
C LEU A 190 -0.32 12.77 22.67
N LEU A 191 -0.35 12.76 23.99
CA LEU A 191 0.83 12.60 24.85
C LEU A 191 0.94 11.13 25.28
N ILE A 192 2.01 10.46 24.85
CA ILE A 192 2.22 9.04 25.12
C ILE A 192 3.53 8.86 25.86
N ALA A 193 3.50 8.17 27.01
CA ALA A 193 4.70 7.64 27.66
C ALA A 193 4.64 6.11 27.69
N GLN A 194 5.67 5.48 27.13
CA GLN A 194 5.81 4.03 27.08
C GLN A 194 7.10 3.62 27.78
N ASN A 195 6.98 2.67 28.70
CA ASN A 195 8.10 2.10 29.42
C ASN A 195 8.45 0.73 28.82
N LEU A 196 9.69 0.62 28.36
CA LEU A 196 10.27 -0.56 27.73
C LEU A 196 11.08 -1.30 28.79
N LEU A 197 10.47 -2.35 29.33
CA LEU A 197 11.07 -3.20 30.35
C LEU A 197 11.91 -4.29 29.67
N VAL A 198 13.18 -4.41 30.08
CA VAL A 198 14.11 -5.39 29.52
C VAL A 198 14.66 -6.33 30.60
N PRO A 199 14.95 -7.60 30.26
CA PRO A 199 15.33 -8.61 31.25
C PRO A 199 16.80 -8.50 31.70
N ARG A 200 17.65 -7.86 30.89
CA ARG A 200 19.10 -7.78 31.15
C ARG A 200 19.63 -6.37 30.94
N LYS A 201 20.58 -5.94 31.79
CA LYS A 201 21.30 -4.67 31.63
C LYS A 201 22.05 -4.55 30.30
N SER A 202 22.50 -5.67 29.71
CA SER A 202 23.09 -5.66 28.36
C SER A 202 22.07 -5.23 27.30
N HIS A 203 20.86 -5.80 27.33
CA HIS A 203 19.77 -5.46 26.41
C HIS A 203 19.35 -4.00 26.57
N MET A 204 19.30 -3.51 27.81
CA MET A 204 19.05 -2.09 28.11
C MET A 204 20.06 -1.17 27.39
N ARG A 205 21.36 -1.49 27.48
CA ARG A 205 22.41 -0.71 26.81
C ARG A 205 22.29 -0.77 25.28
N MET A 206 21.85 -1.90 24.72
CA MET A 206 21.63 -2.04 23.28
C MET A 206 20.43 -1.21 22.81
N LEU A 207 19.31 -1.28 23.53
CA LEU A 207 18.09 -0.52 23.24
C LEU A 207 18.30 0.99 23.36
N ILE A 208 19.00 1.44 24.40
CA ILE A 208 19.37 2.86 24.53
C ILE A 208 20.35 3.25 23.42
N GLY A 209 21.33 2.39 23.13
CA GLY A 209 22.39 2.65 22.17
C GLY A 209 23.40 3.68 22.65
N ARG A 210 24.46 3.91 21.86
CA ARG A 210 25.54 4.84 22.22
C ARG A 210 25.01 6.28 22.31
N GLY A 211 25.01 6.85 23.52
CA GLY A 211 24.51 8.20 23.77
C GLY A 211 23.00 8.37 23.56
N GLY A 212 22.21 7.29 23.70
CA GLY A 212 20.76 7.34 23.52
C GLY A 212 20.29 7.36 22.06
N LYS A 213 21.21 7.23 21.09
CA LYS A 213 20.88 7.39 19.67
C LYS A 213 19.85 6.38 19.14
N VAL A 214 19.87 5.14 19.64
CA VAL A 214 18.96 4.09 19.14
C VAL A 214 17.55 4.34 19.66
N ILE A 215 17.38 4.52 20.96
CA ILE A 215 16.06 4.78 21.56
C ILE A 215 15.44 6.09 21.05
N SER A 216 16.23 7.15 20.88
CA SER A 216 15.75 8.41 20.34
C SER A 216 15.27 8.27 18.89
N ARG A 217 15.96 7.46 18.08
CA ARG A 217 15.56 7.20 16.69
C ARG A 217 14.28 6.38 16.62
N ILE A 218 14.16 5.33 17.46
CA ILE A 218 12.92 4.56 17.61
C ILE A 218 11.76 5.48 18.01
N ALA A 219 11.94 6.33 19.03
CA ALA A 219 10.89 7.25 19.48
C ALA A 219 10.45 8.23 18.38
N GLN A 220 11.41 8.75 17.59
CA GLN A 220 11.14 9.67 16.50
C GLN A 220 10.35 8.99 15.36
N GLU A 221 10.83 7.84 14.87
CA GLU A 221 10.21 7.12 13.75
C GLU A 221 8.84 6.56 14.14
N ALA A 222 8.73 5.92 15.32
CA ALA A 222 7.44 5.45 15.83
C ALA A 222 6.46 6.60 16.09
N GLY A 223 6.94 7.74 16.60
CA GLY A 223 6.12 8.93 16.78
C GLY A 223 5.55 9.45 15.46
N GLN A 224 6.35 9.47 14.40
CA GLN A 224 5.91 9.88 13.07
C GLN A 224 4.85 8.93 12.48
N ASP A 225 5.05 7.63 12.63
CA ASP A 225 4.08 6.62 12.18
C ASP A 225 2.74 6.75 12.94
N LEU A 226 2.80 7.01 14.25
CA LEU A 226 1.60 7.24 15.06
C LEU A 226 0.85 8.51 14.65
N MET A 227 1.54 9.60 14.31
CA MET A 227 0.89 10.80 13.78
C MET A 227 0.13 10.51 12.48
N ASN A 228 0.72 9.70 11.61
CA ASN A 228 0.07 9.30 10.36
C ASN A 228 -1.16 8.42 10.60
N VAL A 229 -1.10 7.51 11.58
CA VAL A 229 -2.19 6.58 11.89
C VAL A 229 -3.33 7.27 12.65
N PHE A 230 -3.03 8.14 13.61
CA PHE A 230 -4.04 8.83 14.42
C PHE A 230 -4.49 10.17 13.85
N LEU A 231 -3.82 10.68 12.82
CA LEU A 231 -4.13 11.95 12.15
C LEU A 231 -4.15 13.15 13.11
N CYS A 232 -3.33 13.09 14.15
CA CYS A 232 -3.10 14.17 15.11
C CYS A 232 -1.60 14.25 15.46
N ASP A 233 -1.19 15.35 16.10
CA ASP A 233 0.17 15.46 16.62
C ASP A 233 0.37 14.46 17.77
N VAL A 234 1.48 13.74 17.77
CA VAL A 234 1.82 12.73 18.79
C VAL A 234 3.16 13.07 19.41
N ARG A 235 3.20 13.19 20.73
CA ARG A 235 4.45 13.30 21.50
C ARG A 235 4.72 11.98 22.22
N LEU A 236 5.50 11.12 21.57
CA LEU A 236 5.93 9.84 22.13
C LEU A 236 7.22 10.01 22.97
N LYS A 237 7.15 9.59 24.23
CA LYS A 237 8.32 9.43 25.11
C LYS A 237 8.53 7.96 25.42
N LEU A 238 9.75 7.48 25.17
CA LEU A 238 10.16 6.13 25.51
C LEU A 238 11.10 6.15 26.71
N LYS A 239 10.74 5.39 27.74
CA LYS A 239 11.57 5.13 28.92
C LYS A 239 12.06 3.69 28.83
N VAL A 240 13.28 3.42 29.30
CA VAL A 240 13.82 2.06 29.33
C VAL A 240 14.20 1.72 30.75
N GLU A 241 13.66 0.62 31.27
CA GLU A 241 13.97 0.13 32.61
C GLU A 241 14.36 -1.35 32.57
N TRP A 242 15.27 -1.71 33.47
CA TRP A 242 15.66 -3.10 33.66
C TRP A 242 14.78 -3.73 34.75
N LEU A 243 14.18 -4.89 34.44
CA LEU A 243 13.46 -5.72 35.40
C LEU A 243 14.45 -6.21 36.46
N LYS A 244 14.35 -5.66 37.68
CA LYS A 244 15.16 -6.07 38.83
C LYS A 244 14.82 -7.47 39.30
#